data_AF-A0A836CMR2-F1
#
_entry.id   AF-A0A836CMR2-F1
#
_cell.length_a   1.000
_cell.length_b   1.000
_cell.length_c   1.000
_cell.angle_alpha   90.00
_cell.angle_beta   90.00
_cell.angle_gamma   90.00
#
_symmetry.space_group_name_H-M   'P 1'
#
loop_
_entity.id
_entity.type
_entity.pdbx_description
1 polymer ?
#
loop_
_entity_poly.entity_id
_entity_poly.type
_entity_poly.pdbx_seq_one_letter_code
_entity_poly.pdbx_strand_id
1 'polypeptide(L)'
;MAAGPVKAARERGRLVDVIGVDLSGKMLDVFQQRYPGTQVFCGDFVEYVPPTLPKENEADDEEELSKVQSVVFNACFANLYDPAAHLQHACDVLSEGGTVVISHPLGSACTEKLHARDARMVPHALPAEAALRRMARHLPLRVDAWRDRDGLYLAALTRVRHALLRDFVCAYGAVGRGFGRGGKKLGVPTANLQPDGDGPLRQGLADLPTGVYIGWALVEEDGAGAGSSSAQRPVKAVVNVGFSPTFEERNPEKIIEAHLIGRDPATSGDFYGAPMRLLLAGFLRPERRFAGFPQLVAAIRKDVADAAAALDTEPYRALAEHAFFALPGGAALPAWRRVPSDGEAGDDAPAQ
;
A
#
# COMPACT_ATOMS: atom_id res chain seq x y z
N MET A 1 -26.19 -16.16 34.39
CA MET A 1 -25.02 -15.28 34.54
C MET A 1 -25.11 -14.20 33.49
N ALA A 2 -25.23 -12.94 33.91
CA ALA A 2 -25.41 -11.81 33.01
C ALA A 2 -24.18 -11.73 32.07
N ALA A 3 -24.44 -11.65 30.77
CA ALA A 3 -23.41 -11.40 29.78
C ALA A 3 -22.70 -10.09 30.14
N GLY A 4 -21.37 -10.14 30.26
CA GLY A 4 -20.56 -8.97 30.57
C GLY A 4 -20.73 -7.86 29.53
N PRO A 5 -20.38 -6.60 29.89
CA PRO A 5 -20.62 -5.41 29.07
C PRO A 5 -20.08 -5.52 27.63
N VAL A 6 -19.04 -6.33 27.42
CA VAL A 6 -18.41 -6.61 26.13
C VAL A 6 -19.30 -7.44 25.19
N LYS A 7 -19.88 -8.55 25.67
CA LYS A 7 -20.79 -9.40 24.88
C LYS A 7 -22.08 -8.65 24.53
N ALA A 8 -22.57 -7.83 25.46
CA ALA A 8 -23.72 -6.97 25.23
C ALA A 8 -23.43 -5.79 24.29
N ALA A 9 -22.18 -5.38 24.06
CA ALA A 9 -21.80 -4.38 23.07
C ALA A 9 -21.65 -5.01 21.66
N ARG A 10 -21.12 -6.24 21.59
CA ARG A 10 -21.09 -7.08 20.38
C ARG A 10 -22.48 -7.41 19.84
N GLU A 11 -23.43 -7.73 20.73
CA GLU A 11 -24.83 -7.99 20.39
C GLU A 11 -25.64 -6.70 20.10
N ARG A 12 -25.11 -5.51 20.44
CA ARG A 12 -25.77 -4.20 20.24
C ARG A 12 -25.25 -3.36 19.07
N GLY A 13 -24.33 -3.87 18.24
CA GLY A 13 -24.01 -3.30 16.91
C GLY A 13 -23.69 -1.80 16.88
N ARG A 14 -23.06 -1.22 17.92
CA ARG A 14 -22.74 0.22 17.98
C ARG A 14 -21.38 0.54 17.36
N LEU A 15 -21.19 0.12 16.11
CA LEU A 15 -19.97 0.32 15.34
C LEU A 15 -20.29 0.99 14.01
N VAL A 16 -19.42 1.90 13.60
CA VAL A 16 -19.60 2.66 12.35
C VAL A 16 -19.50 1.67 11.20
N ASP A 17 -20.63 1.19 10.68
CA ASP A 17 -20.63 0.23 9.58
C ASP A 17 -20.40 0.93 8.24
N VAL A 18 -20.93 2.15 8.08
CA VAL A 18 -20.90 2.90 6.81
C VAL A 18 -20.63 4.38 7.06
N ILE A 19 -19.69 4.95 6.32
CA ILE A 19 -19.43 6.38 6.24
C ILE A 19 -19.97 6.91 4.91
N GLY A 20 -20.86 7.90 4.95
CA GLY A 20 -21.24 8.68 3.77
C GLY A 20 -20.46 9.99 3.72
N VAL A 21 -19.87 10.31 2.58
CA VAL A 21 -19.04 11.51 2.39
C VAL A 21 -19.81 12.58 1.63
N ASP A 22 -19.74 13.83 2.12
CA ASP A 22 -20.34 15.04 1.50
C ASP A 22 -21.87 14.97 1.31
N LEU A 23 -22.59 14.67 2.41
CA LEU A 23 -24.04 14.64 2.43
C LEU A 23 -24.64 16.05 2.60
N SER A 24 -25.55 16.45 1.71
CA SER A 24 -26.27 17.74 1.84
C SER A 24 -27.16 17.77 3.09
N GLY A 25 -27.51 18.97 3.59
CA GLY A 25 -28.41 19.13 4.74
C GLY A 25 -29.74 18.37 4.60
N LYS A 26 -30.36 18.40 3.41
CA LYS A 26 -31.59 17.62 3.14
C LYS A 26 -31.36 16.10 3.22
N MET A 27 -30.20 15.63 2.76
CA MET A 27 -29.85 14.21 2.88
C MET A 27 -29.65 13.83 4.34
N LEU A 28 -28.98 14.68 5.13
CA LEU A 28 -28.80 14.49 6.56
C LEU A 28 -30.14 14.47 7.29
N ASP A 29 -31.08 15.37 6.97
CA ASP A 29 -32.41 15.39 7.58
C ASP A 29 -33.16 14.06 7.35
N VAL A 30 -33.19 13.60 6.09
CA VAL A 30 -33.82 12.31 5.73
C VAL A 30 -33.10 11.14 6.41
N PHE A 31 -31.76 11.18 6.44
CA PHE A 31 -30.94 10.12 7.02
C PHE A 31 -31.13 10.03 8.53
N GLN A 32 -31.12 11.15 9.25
CA GLN A 32 -31.33 11.21 10.69
C GLN A 32 -32.75 10.83 11.10
N GLN A 33 -33.77 11.17 10.29
CA GLN A 33 -35.14 10.71 10.51
C GLN A 33 -35.26 9.19 10.38
N ARG A 34 -34.57 8.59 9.42
CA ARG A 34 -34.64 7.15 9.14
C ARG A 34 -33.74 6.32 10.06
N TYR A 35 -32.58 6.86 10.45
CA TYR A 35 -31.56 6.21 11.25
C TYR A 35 -31.18 7.09 12.45
N PRO A 36 -32.05 7.18 13.46
CA PRO A 36 -31.78 7.99 14.64
C PRO A 36 -30.55 7.45 15.39
N GLY A 37 -29.64 8.35 15.79
CA GLY A 37 -28.42 8.00 16.53
C GLY A 37 -27.15 7.85 15.68
N THR A 38 -27.22 8.13 14.37
CA THR A 38 -26.03 8.24 13.51
C THR A 38 -25.18 9.44 13.88
N GLN A 39 -23.86 9.29 13.85
CA GLN A 39 -22.93 10.39 14.10
C GLN A 39 -22.74 11.21 12.83
N VAL A 40 -22.62 12.54 12.99
CA VAL A 40 -22.31 13.46 11.89
C VAL A 40 -21.00 14.15 12.23
N PHE A 41 -20.06 14.11 11.29
CA PHE A 41 -18.82 14.85 11.33
C PHE A 41 -18.88 15.97 10.30
N CYS A 42 -18.54 17.19 10.70
CA CYS A 42 -18.49 18.36 9.83
C CYS A 42 -17.03 18.83 9.74
N GLY A 43 -16.38 18.50 8.64
CA GLY A 43 -14.96 18.73 8.40
C GLY A 43 -14.51 18.02 7.13
N ASP A 44 -13.20 18.06 6.85
CA ASP A 44 -12.63 17.31 5.73
C ASP A 44 -12.60 15.81 6.07
N PHE A 45 -13.07 14.96 5.14
CA PHE A 45 -13.05 13.52 5.32
C PHE A 45 -11.63 13.01 5.58
N VAL A 46 -10.59 13.61 5.00
CA VAL A 46 -9.20 13.15 5.22
C VAL A 46 -8.71 13.37 6.66
N GLU A 47 -9.40 14.20 7.44
CA GLU A 47 -9.12 14.47 8.85
C GLU A 47 -10.01 13.63 9.79
N TYR A 48 -10.98 12.91 9.25
CA TYR A 48 -11.89 12.10 10.05
C TYR A 48 -11.13 10.92 10.69
N VAL A 49 -11.26 10.77 12.00
CA VAL A 49 -10.72 9.59 12.69
C VAL A 49 -11.90 8.81 13.27
N PRO A 50 -12.12 7.56 12.85
CA PRO A 50 -13.14 6.71 13.44
C PRO A 50 -12.90 6.57 14.95
N PRO A 51 -13.96 6.62 15.78
CA PRO A 51 -13.81 6.37 17.20
C PRO A 51 -13.25 4.96 17.41
N THR A 52 -12.18 4.86 18.20
CA THR A 52 -11.57 3.58 18.51
C THR A 52 -12.43 2.82 19.54
N LEU A 53 -12.45 1.50 19.42
CA LEU A 53 -13.10 0.66 20.42
C LEU A 53 -12.13 0.32 21.55
N PRO A 54 -12.60 0.33 22.81
CA PRO A 54 -11.78 -0.18 23.91
C PRO A 54 -11.42 -1.65 23.67
N LYS A 55 -10.15 -1.99 23.93
CA LYS A 55 -9.64 -3.36 23.86
C LYS A 55 -10.48 -4.30 24.71
N GLU A 56 -10.90 -5.44 24.16
CA GLU A 56 -11.60 -6.48 24.95
C GLU A 56 -10.64 -7.15 25.95
N ASN A 57 -9.32 -7.17 25.68
CA ASN A 57 -8.25 -7.64 26.57
C ASN A 57 -6.93 -6.86 26.38
N GLU A 58 -6.16 -6.64 27.46
CA GLU A 58 -4.84 -5.97 27.40
C GLU A 58 -3.75 -6.79 26.68
N ALA A 59 -3.96 -8.10 26.50
CA ALA A 59 -2.98 -9.04 25.93
C ALA A 59 -3.03 -9.17 24.40
N ASP A 60 -4.00 -8.54 23.73
CA ASP A 60 -4.08 -8.52 22.27
C ASP A 60 -3.26 -7.32 21.75
N ASP A 61 -2.14 -7.65 21.10
CA ASP A 61 -1.22 -6.71 20.44
C ASP A 61 -1.77 -6.16 19.10
N GLU A 62 -2.97 -6.57 18.70
CA GLU A 62 -3.62 -6.05 17.50
C GLU A 62 -4.23 -4.66 17.74
N GLU A 63 -3.91 -3.74 16.83
CA GLU A 63 -4.37 -2.35 16.75
C GLU A 63 -5.89 -2.23 16.97
N GLU A 64 -6.32 -1.16 17.66
CA GLU A 64 -7.71 -0.72 17.78
C GLU A 64 -8.42 -0.73 16.41
N LEU A 65 -9.23 -1.76 16.15
CA LEU A 65 -9.94 -1.88 14.88
C LEU A 65 -11.04 -0.83 14.76
N SER A 66 -10.84 0.11 13.84
CA SER A 66 -11.94 0.77 13.14
C SER A 66 -12.77 -0.29 12.42
N LYS A 67 -14.08 -0.37 12.72
CA LYS A 67 -15.00 -1.36 12.11
C LYS A 67 -15.72 -0.85 10.86
N VAL A 68 -15.22 0.20 10.21
CA VAL A 68 -15.86 0.74 9.00
C VAL A 68 -15.86 -0.33 7.92
N GLN A 69 -17.06 -0.77 7.54
CA GLN A 69 -17.27 -1.76 6.48
C GLN A 69 -17.44 -1.09 5.12
N SER A 70 -17.89 0.18 5.08
CA SER A 70 -18.04 0.89 3.82
C SER A 70 -17.79 2.39 3.92
N VAL A 71 -17.17 2.95 2.90
CA VAL A 71 -17.07 4.40 2.67
C VAL A 71 -17.76 4.70 1.34
N VAL A 72 -18.73 5.61 1.34
CA VAL A 72 -19.58 5.90 0.19
C VAL A 72 -19.39 7.35 -0.23
N PHE A 73 -18.81 7.54 -1.42
CA PHE A 73 -18.72 8.82 -2.11
C PHE A 73 -19.91 8.95 -3.06
N ASN A 74 -21.00 9.53 -2.57
CA ASN A 74 -22.21 9.69 -3.37
C ASN A 74 -22.29 11.08 -4.00
N ALA A 75 -22.16 11.12 -5.33
CA ALA A 75 -22.24 12.31 -6.17
C ALA A 75 -21.20 13.41 -5.83
N CYS A 76 -20.15 13.08 -5.10
CA CYS A 76 -19.15 14.04 -4.61
C CYS A 76 -17.72 13.75 -5.07
N PHE A 77 -17.42 12.55 -5.59
CA PHE A 77 -16.04 12.12 -5.86
C PHE A 77 -15.28 13.03 -6.84
N ALA A 78 -15.98 13.57 -7.84
CA ALA A 78 -15.44 14.52 -8.80
C ALA A 78 -15.26 15.95 -8.25
N ASN A 79 -15.93 16.25 -7.13
CA ASN A 79 -15.89 17.55 -6.45
C ASN A 79 -14.73 17.62 -5.44
N LEU A 80 -14.16 16.46 -5.07
CA LEU A 80 -13.07 16.37 -4.12
C LEU A 80 -11.84 17.12 -4.64
N TYR A 81 -11.20 17.90 -3.79
CA TYR A 81 -9.97 18.60 -4.18
C TYR A 81 -8.87 17.60 -4.56
N ASP A 82 -8.67 16.57 -3.72
CA ASP A 82 -7.72 15.49 -3.95
C ASP A 82 -8.40 14.11 -3.79
N PRO A 83 -8.91 13.52 -4.88
CA PRO A 83 -9.52 12.19 -4.85
C PRO A 83 -8.56 11.07 -4.42
N ALA A 84 -7.25 11.22 -4.64
CA ALA A 84 -6.26 10.22 -4.27
C ALA A 84 -6.07 10.18 -2.75
N ALA A 85 -5.97 11.35 -2.11
CA ALA A 85 -5.92 11.46 -0.65
C ALA A 85 -7.17 10.87 0.01
N HIS A 86 -8.35 11.04 -0.59
CA HIS A 86 -9.60 10.47 -0.07
C HIS A 86 -9.66 8.94 -0.20
N LEU A 87 -9.18 8.37 -1.32
CA LEU A 87 -9.06 6.91 -1.44
C LEU A 87 -8.05 6.34 -0.46
N GLN A 88 -6.91 7.03 -0.26
CA GLN A 88 -5.94 6.66 0.76
C GLN A 88 -6.57 6.67 2.15
N HIS A 89 -7.22 7.76 2.53
CA HIS A 89 -7.86 7.86 3.83
C HIS A 89 -8.96 6.81 4.03
N ALA A 90 -9.74 6.51 2.97
CA ALA A 90 -10.68 5.41 3.01
C ALA A 90 -10.00 4.06 3.34
N CYS A 91 -8.77 3.82 2.88
CA CYS A 91 -8.01 2.62 3.24
C CYS A 91 -7.62 2.57 4.71
N ASP A 92 -7.37 3.74 5.30
CA ASP A 92 -6.91 3.87 6.70
C ASP A 92 -8.07 3.65 7.67
N VAL A 93 -9.29 4.01 7.28
CA VAL A 93 -10.49 3.85 8.12
C VAL A 93 -11.20 2.51 7.89
N LEU A 94 -11.12 1.92 6.70
CA LEU A 94 -11.78 0.64 6.38
C LEU A 94 -11.13 -0.55 7.08
N SER A 95 -11.97 -1.45 7.59
CA SER A 95 -11.53 -2.81 7.91
C SER A 95 -11.13 -3.58 6.64
N GLU A 96 -10.28 -4.60 6.78
CA GLU A 96 -10.04 -5.54 5.68
C GLU A 96 -11.35 -6.19 5.22
N GLY A 97 -11.56 -6.29 3.90
CA GLY A 97 -12.82 -6.72 3.29
C GLY A 97 -13.87 -5.62 3.16
N GLY A 98 -13.67 -4.46 3.80
CA GLY A 98 -14.53 -3.29 3.65
C GLY A 98 -14.51 -2.71 2.23
N THR A 99 -15.52 -1.91 1.87
CA THR A 99 -15.73 -1.45 0.49
C THR A 99 -15.76 0.07 0.37
N VAL A 100 -15.04 0.62 -0.60
CA VAL A 100 -15.28 1.97 -1.11
C VAL A 100 -16.31 1.89 -2.23
N VAL A 101 -17.38 2.67 -2.12
CA VAL A 101 -18.38 2.83 -3.17
C VAL A 101 -18.33 4.26 -3.70
N ILE A 102 -18.15 4.40 -5.02
CA ILE A 102 -18.24 5.68 -5.71
C ILE A 102 -19.47 5.63 -6.60
N SER A 103 -20.46 6.49 -6.34
CA SER A 103 -21.70 6.55 -7.12
C SER A 103 -21.98 7.95 -7.63
N HIS A 104 -22.56 8.06 -8.82
CA HIS A 104 -23.14 9.32 -9.31
C HIS A 104 -24.47 9.02 -10.03
N PRO A 105 -25.61 9.54 -9.55
CA PRO A 105 -26.95 9.18 -10.04
C PRO A 105 -27.27 9.74 -11.43
N LEU A 106 -26.40 10.59 -11.98
CA LEU A 106 -26.56 11.16 -13.33
C LEU A 106 -25.43 10.73 -14.29
N GLY A 107 -24.57 9.80 -13.86
CA GLY A 107 -23.43 9.31 -14.66
C GLY A 107 -22.29 10.32 -14.82
N SER A 108 -21.22 9.89 -15.48
CA SER A 108 -20.02 10.69 -15.77
C SER A 108 -20.30 11.87 -16.71
N ALA A 109 -21.14 11.67 -17.73
CA ALA A 109 -21.52 12.72 -18.68
C ALA A 109 -22.16 13.95 -18.02
N CYS A 110 -22.86 13.76 -16.89
CA CYS A 110 -23.37 14.88 -16.11
C CYS A 110 -22.23 15.65 -15.42
N THR A 111 -21.29 14.94 -14.80
CA THR A 111 -20.11 15.52 -14.17
C THR A 111 -19.25 16.29 -15.17
N GLU A 112 -19.05 15.78 -16.38
CA GLU A 112 -18.32 16.47 -17.45
C GLU A 112 -18.98 17.80 -17.83
N LYS A 113 -20.32 17.83 -17.97
CA LYS A 113 -21.06 19.07 -18.22
C LYS A 113 -20.93 20.06 -17.07
N LEU A 114 -20.92 19.59 -15.83
CA LEU A 114 -20.73 20.44 -14.64
C LEU A 114 -19.30 20.99 -14.58
N HIS A 115 -18.30 20.17 -14.86
CA HIS A 115 -16.89 20.57 -14.95
C HIS A 115 -16.70 21.64 -16.02
N ALA A 116 -17.26 21.45 -17.21
CA ALA A 116 -17.21 22.43 -18.29
C ALA A 116 -17.88 23.77 -17.94
N ARG A 117 -18.87 23.74 -17.04
CA ARG A 117 -19.58 24.94 -16.56
C ARG A 117 -18.84 25.67 -15.44
N ASP A 118 -18.32 24.94 -14.45
CA ASP A 118 -17.49 25.50 -13.37
C ASP A 118 -16.51 24.45 -12.82
N ALA A 119 -15.31 24.42 -13.42
CA ALA A 119 -14.23 23.53 -13.01
C ALA A 119 -13.69 23.81 -11.59
N ARG A 120 -14.06 24.92 -10.95
CA ARG A 120 -13.67 25.16 -9.54
C ARG A 120 -14.55 24.38 -8.57
N MET A 121 -15.81 24.14 -8.94
CA MET A 121 -16.77 23.38 -8.14
C MET A 121 -16.66 21.88 -8.40
N VAL A 122 -16.39 21.49 -9.64
CA VAL A 122 -16.20 20.10 -10.06
C VAL A 122 -14.84 19.99 -10.74
N PRO A 123 -13.73 19.91 -10.00
CA PRO A 123 -12.38 19.94 -10.58
C PRO A 123 -12.02 18.71 -11.40
N HIS A 124 -12.66 17.56 -11.18
CA HIS A 124 -12.29 16.30 -11.81
C HIS A 124 -13.42 15.71 -12.65
N ALA A 125 -13.07 14.85 -13.60
CA ALA A 125 -14.01 13.89 -14.18
C ALA A 125 -14.16 12.68 -13.26
N LEU A 126 -15.28 11.96 -13.35
CA LEU A 126 -15.36 10.62 -12.74
C LEU A 126 -14.44 9.67 -13.51
N PRO A 127 -13.62 8.86 -12.81
CA PRO A 127 -12.60 8.05 -13.47
C PRO A 127 -13.21 6.87 -14.24
N ALA A 128 -12.81 6.69 -15.50
CA ALA A 128 -13.03 5.41 -16.18
C ALA A 128 -12.31 4.26 -15.46
N GLU A 129 -12.68 3.01 -15.73
CA GLU A 129 -12.13 1.84 -15.01
C GLU A 129 -10.60 1.82 -14.97
N ALA A 130 -9.93 2.03 -16.11
CA ALA A 130 -8.48 2.04 -16.19
C ALA A 130 -7.84 3.16 -15.35
N ALA A 131 -8.49 4.33 -15.29
CA ALA A 131 -8.04 5.45 -14.45
C ALA A 131 -8.23 5.14 -12.96
N LEU A 132 -9.36 4.51 -12.59
CA LEU A 132 -9.63 4.10 -11.21
C LEU A 132 -8.64 3.02 -10.74
N ARG A 133 -8.37 2.00 -11.58
CA ARG A 133 -7.34 0.99 -11.32
C ARG A 133 -5.97 1.63 -11.14
N ARG A 134 -5.64 2.65 -11.95
CA ARG A 134 -4.40 3.42 -11.82
C ARG A 134 -4.31 4.17 -10.49
N MET A 135 -5.41 4.77 -10.02
CA MET A 135 -5.45 5.46 -8.73
C MET A 135 -5.28 4.47 -7.56
N ALA A 136 -5.87 3.28 -7.67
CA ALA A 136 -5.84 2.26 -6.63
C ALA A 136 -4.56 1.39 -6.62
N ARG A 137 -3.72 1.41 -7.67
CA ARG A 137 -2.59 0.46 -7.85
C ARG A 137 -1.52 0.51 -6.76
N HIS A 138 -1.43 1.62 -6.03
CA HIS A 138 -0.54 1.81 -4.87
C HIS A 138 -1.35 2.11 -3.62
N LEU A 139 -2.54 1.55 -3.56
CA LEU A 139 -3.40 1.52 -2.39
C LEU A 139 -3.72 0.06 -2.13
N PRO A 140 -3.96 -0.34 -0.88
CA PRO A 140 -4.40 -1.69 -0.58
C PRO A 140 -5.92 -1.83 -0.88
N LEU A 141 -6.30 -1.46 -2.11
CA LEU A 141 -7.64 -1.48 -2.68
C LEU A 141 -7.63 -2.25 -3.99
N ARG A 142 -8.63 -3.10 -4.19
CA ARG A 142 -8.87 -3.80 -5.44
C ARG A 142 -10.16 -3.31 -6.07
N VAL A 143 -10.12 -2.89 -7.33
CA VAL A 143 -11.33 -2.53 -8.09
C VAL A 143 -12.06 -3.81 -8.48
N ASP A 144 -13.21 -4.04 -7.85
CA ASP A 144 -14.04 -5.26 -8.03
C ASP A 144 -15.16 -5.05 -9.05
N ALA A 145 -15.69 -3.82 -9.13
CA ALA A 145 -16.72 -3.48 -10.10
C ALA A 145 -16.59 -2.04 -10.58
N TRP A 146 -16.89 -1.82 -11.86
CA TRP A 146 -17.04 -0.51 -12.46
C TRP A 146 -18.13 -0.57 -13.52
N ARG A 147 -19.03 0.42 -13.52
CA ARG A 147 -20.12 0.58 -14.49
C ARG A 147 -20.38 2.06 -14.72
N ASP A 148 -20.37 2.46 -15.98
CA ASP A 148 -20.75 3.81 -16.40
C ASP A 148 -21.71 3.72 -17.59
N ARG A 149 -22.91 4.28 -17.42
CA ARG A 149 -23.99 4.29 -18.41
C ARG A 149 -24.84 5.53 -18.23
N ASP A 150 -25.71 5.81 -19.20
CA ASP A 150 -26.66 6.92 -19.11
C ASP A 150 -27.44 6.89 -17.79
N GLY A 151 -27.26 7.94 -16.99
CA GLY A 151 -27.92 8.09 -15.69
C GLY A 151 -27.36 7.22 -14.56
N LEU A 152 -26.16 6.65 -14.68
CA LEU A 152 -25.51 5.97 -13.56
C LEU A 152 -24.00 5.80 -13.76
N TYR A 153 -23.22 6.28 -12.79
CA TYR A 153 -21.84 5.84 -12.56
C TYR A 153 -21.80 5.08 -11.24
N LEU A 154 -21.14 3.91 -11.23
CA LEU A 154 -20.93 3.09 -10.04
C LEU A 154 -19.57 2.40 -10.10
N ALA A 155 -18.76 2.56 -9.07
CA ALA A 155 -17.57 1.77 -8.84
C ALA A 155 -17.52 1.23 -7.41
N ALA A 156 -17.01 0.01 -7.24
CA ALA A 156 -16.79 -0.63 -5.95
C ALA A 156 -15.35 -1.13 -5.85
N LEU A 157 -14.67 -0.76 -4.77
CA LEU A 157 -13.31 -1.19 -4.47
C LEU A 157 -13.27 -1.85 -3.10
N THR A 158 -12.64 -3.01 -2.98
CA THR A 158 -12.51 -3.72 -1.69
C THR A 158 -11.16 -3.45 -1.07
N ARG A 159 -11.14 -3.17 0.24
CA ARG A 159 -9.96 -3.10 1.08
C ARG A 159 -9.35 -4.50 1.20
N VAL A 160 -8.18 -4.69 0.60
CA VAL A 160 -7.40 -5.94 0.66
C VAL A 160 -6.17 -5.70 1.50
N ARG A 161 -5.63 -6.67 2.23
CA ARG A 161 -4.45 -6.44 3.08
C ARG A 161 -3.25 -5.86 2.32
N HIS A 162 -3.02 -6.33 1.10
CA HIS A 162 -1.96 -5.89 0.19
C HIS A 162 -2.48 -5.94 -1.26
N ALA A 163 -1.95 -5.08 -2.13
CA ALA A 163 -2.30 -5.04 -3.55
C ALA A 163 -1.15 -5.57 -4.42
N LEU A 164 -1.46 -6.43 -5.40
CA LEU A 164 -0.50 -6.89 -6.38
C LEU A 164 -0.10 -5.72 -7.28
N LEU A 165 1.20 -5.55 -7.54
CA LEU A 165 1.65 -4.56 -8.49
C LEU A 165 1.29 -5.01 -9.91
N ARG A 166 0.86 -4.08 -10.76
CA ARG A 166 0.70 -4.31 -12.20
C ARG A 166 2.02 -4.69 -12.87
N ASP A 167 3.10 -4.03 -12.45
CA ASP A 167 4.45 -4.33 -12.91
C ASP A 167 5.31 -4.64 -11.68
N PHE A 168 5.87 -5.85 -11.64
CA PHE A 168 6.91 -6.20 -10.68
C PHE A 168 8.15 -5.36 -10.96
N VAL A 169 8.76 -4.87 -9.89
CA VAL A 169 9.99 -4.10 -9.96
C VAL A 169 11.16 -5.00 -9.61
N CYS A 170 12.07 -5.21 -10.56
CA CYS A 170 13.33 -5.90 -10.34
C CYS A 170 14.45 -4.87 -10.17
N ALA A 171 15.08 -4.85 -9.01
CA ALA A 171 16.22 -3.98 -8.70
C ALA A 171 17.46 -4.83 -8.40
N TYR A 172 18.62 -4.37 -8.85
CA TYR A 172 19.91 -5.01 -8.61
C TYR A 172 20.94 -3.97 -8.20
N GLY A 173 21.74 -4.27 -7.18
CA GLY A 173 22.79 -3.38 -6.71
C GLY A 173 23.55 -3.94 -5.52
N ALA A 174 24.63 -3.28 -5.14
CA ALA A 174 25.39 -3.64 -3.94
C ALA A 174 24.65 -3.19 -2.67
N VAL A 175 24.68 -4.01 -1.63
CA VAL A 175 24.07 -3.66 -0.34
C VAL A 175 24.88 -2.54 0.33
N GLY A 176 24.26 -1.37 0.46
CA GLY A 176 24.79 -0.23 1.19
C GLY A 176 24.62 -0.35 2.70
N ARG A 177 25.36 0.49 3.44
CA ARG A 177 25.15 0.65 4.89
C ARG A 177 23.93 1.56 5.12
N GLY A 178 23.01 1.12 5.98
CA GLY A 178 21.91 1.94 6.46
C GLY A 178 22.29 2.79 7.69
N PHE A 179 21.33 3.53 8.23
CA PHE A 179 21.55 4.43 9.38
C PHE A 179 21.63 3.72 10.74
N GLY A 180 21.62 2.39 10.79
CA GLY A 180 21.74 1.62 12.03
C GLY A 180 20.60 1.85 13.05
N ARG A 181 19.51 2.51 12.65
CA ARG A 181 18.44 2.94 13.58
C ARG A 181 17.44 1.83 13.95
N GLY A 182 17.29 0.79 13.13
CA GLY A 182 16.21 -0.21 13.29
C GLY A 182 16.65 -1.68 13.31
N GLY A 183 17.46 -2.13 12.35
CA GLY A 183 17.65 -3.58 12.06
C GLY A 183 18.03 -4.46 13.26
N LYS A 184 19.02 -4.04 14.07
CA LYS A 184 19.45 -4.81 15.26
C LYS A 184 18.41 -4.82 16.39
N LYS A 185 17.57 -3.78 16.51
CA LYS A 185 16.51 -3.70 17.54
C LYS A 185 15.21 -4.40 17.10
N LEU A 186 14.99 -4.53 15.80
CA LEU A 186 13.85 -5.23 15.21
C LEU A 186 14.08 -6.74 15.09
N GLY A 187 15.33 -7.19 15.12
CA GLY A 187 15.69 -8.61 14.98
C GLY A 187 15.59 -9.13 13.55
N VAL A 188 15.54 -8.23 12.55
CA VAL A 188 15.44 -8.60 11.12
C VAL A 188 16.62 -7.97 10.36
N PRO A 189 17.44 -8.75 9.64
CA PRO A 189 18.54 -8.22 8.84
C PRO A 189 18.02 -7.24 7.79
N THR A 190 18.73 -6.14 7.59
CA THR A 190 18.28 -5.03 6.74
C THR A 190 19.31 -4.74 5.65
N ALA A 191 18.86 -4.73 4.40
CA ALA A 191 19.65 -4.40 3.22
C ALA A 191 19.21 -3.05 2.64
N ASN A 192 20.17 -2.19 2.29
CA ASN A 192 19.87 -0.90 1.68
C ASN A 192 20.34 -0.91 0.23
N LEU A 193 19.46 -0.57 -0.72
CA LEU A 193 19.87 -0.26 -2.10
C LEU A 193 19.74 1.25 -2.29
N GLN A 194 20.88 1.88 -2.57
CA GLN A 194 20.98 3.31 -2.82
C GLN A 194 21.42 3.52 -4.27
N PRO A 195 20.86 4.50 -4.98
CA PRO A 195 21.38 4.88 -6.29
C PRO A 195 22.85 5.29 -6.21
N ASP A 196 23.63 4.93 -7.22
CA ASP A 196 24.97 5.46 -7.45
C ASP A 196 24.90 6.43 -8.65
N GLY A 197 24.89 7.73 -8.36
CA GLY A 197 24.71 8.78 -9.36
C GLY A 197 23.36 8.72 -10.10
N ASP A 198 23.34 9.19 -11.35
CA ASP A 198 22.13 9.34 -12.17
C ASP A 198 21.73 8.08 -12.97
N GLY A 199 22.14 6.91 -12.48
CA GLY A 199 21.92 5.62 -13.14
C GLY A 199 20.47 5.12 -13.13
N PRO A 200 20.21 3.95 -13.75
CA PRO A 200 18.87 3.39 -13.91
C PRO A 200 18.09 3.19 -12.60
N LEU A 201 18.78 2.88 -11.50
CA LEU A 201 18.15 2.74 -10.19
C LEU A 201 17.56 4.07 -9.69
N ARG A 202 18.26 5.20 -9.87
CA ARG A 202 17.75 6.53 -9.51
C ARG A 202 16.50 6.88 -10.31
N GLN A 203 16.60 6.70 -11.62
CA GLN A 203 15.50 7.01 -12.56
C GLN A 203 14.27 6.16 -12.26
N GLY A 204 14.47 4.86 -12.06
CA GLY A 204 13.39 3.94 -11.71
C GLY A 204 12.70 4.27 -10.39
N LEU A 205 13.48 4.64 -9.37
CA LEU A 205 12.95 5.05 -8.07
C LEU A 205 12.20 6.38 -8.13
N ALA A 206 12.61 7.33 -8.99
CA ALA A 206 11.90 8.60 -9.15
C ALA A 206 10.41 8.39 -9.41
N ASP A 207 10.08 7.41 -10.27
CA ASP A 207 8.71 7.06 -10.66
C ASP A 207 7.99 6.06 -9.75
N LEU A 208 8.69 5.47 -8.76
CA LEU A 208 8.09 4.56 -7.80
C LEU A 208 7.57 5.35 -6.58
N PRO A 209 6.26 5.28 -6.23
CA PRO A 209 5.75 5.98 -5.06
C PRO A 209 6.42 5.53 -3.77
N THR A 210 6.55 6.43 -2.81
CA THR A 210 7.05 6.06 -1.50
C THR A 210 6.02 5.20 -0.76
N GLY A 211 6.50 4.27 0.07
CA GLY A 211 5.65 3.36 0.82
C GLY A 211 6.34 2.05 1.15
N VAL A 212 5.55 1.15 1.71
CA VAL A 212 5.94 -0.20 2.08
C VAL A 212 5.45 -1.18 1.02
N TYR A 213 6.39 -1.95 0.49
CA TYR A 213 6.21 -2.97 -0.52
C TYR A 213 6.55 -4.34 0.03
N ILE A 214 6.07 -5.38 -0.64
CA ILE A 214 6.37 -6.79 -0.32
C ILE A 214 7.00 -7.46 -1.54
N GLY A 215 7.91 -8.39 -1.30
CA GLY A 215 8.72 -8.95 -2.37
C GLY A 215 9.66 -10.07 -1.95
N TRP A 216 10.56 -10.40 -2.86
CA TRP A 216 11.59 -11.42 -2.67
C TRP A 216 12.97 -10.79 -2.86
N ALA A 217 13.94 -11.21 -2.06
CA ALA A 217 15.30 -10.70 -2.09
C ALA A 217 16.31 -11.84 -2.09
N LEU A 218 17.38 -11.72 -2.87
CA LEU A 218 18.51 -12.65 -2.89
C LEU A 218 19.78 -11.83 -2.70
N VAL A 219 20.51 -12.09 -1.61
CA VAL A 219 21.85 -11.56 -1.37
C VAL A 219 22.85 -12.59 -1.86
N GLU A 220 23.67 -12.23 -2.84
CA GLU A 220 24.70 -13.08 -3.42
C GLU A 220 25.91 -13.12 -2.47
N GLU A 221 26.34 -14.30 -2.03
CA GLU A 221 27.51 -14.43 -1.13
C GLU A 221 28.73 -14.91 -1.92
N ASP A 222 29.88 -14.32 -1.61
CA ASP A 222 31.17 -14.69 -2.22
C ASP A 222 31.51 -16.14 -1.88
N GLY A 223 31.91 -16.93 -2.88
CA GLY A 223 32.35 -18.31 -2.70
C GLY A 223 31.29 -19.39 -3.01
N ALA A 224 30.11 -19.01 -3.49
CA ALA A 224 29.20 -19.93 -4.19
C ALA A 224 29.73 -20.31 -5.59
N GLY A 225 31.00 -20.73 -5.66
CA GLY A 225 31.55 -21.45 -6.79
C GLY A 225 30.88 -22.84 -6.90
N ALA A 226 31.08 -23.49 -8.05
CA ALA A 226 30.42 -24.71 -8.54
C ALA A 226 30.52 -26.00 -7.67
N GLY A 227 30.67 -25.90 -6.35
CA GLY A 227 30.74 -27.03 -5.41
C GLY A 227 30.08 -26.80 -4.04
N SER A 228 29.47 -25.64 -3.75
CA SER A 228 28.61 -25.51 -2.55
C SER A 228 27.21 -26.04 -2.88
N SER A 229 26.76 -27.07 -2.15
CA SER A 229 25.51 -27.79 -2.42
C SER A 229 24.24 -27.05 -1.96
N SER A 230 24.36 -25.88 -1.33
CA SER A 230 23.21 -25.02 -1.01
C SER A 230 23.10 -23.90 -2.04
N ALA A 231 22.29 -24.11 -3.08
CA ALA A 231 21.86 -23.03 -3.96
C ALA A 231 21.22 -21.92 -3.10
N GLN A 232 21.71 -20.68 -3.21
CA GLN A 232 21.11 -19.56 -2.50
C GLN A 232 19.70 -19.34 -3.03
N ARG A 233 18.73 -19.28 -2.11
CA ARG A 233 17.32 -19.06 -2.45
C ARG A 233 16.91 -17.64 -2.09
N PRO A 234 16.04 -17.01 -2.88
CA PRO A 234 15.41 -15.76 -2.47
C PRO A 234 14.67 -15.95 -1.15
N VAL A 235 14.80 -14.96 -0.27
CA VAL A 235 14.06 -14.85 0.98
C VAL A 235 12.96 -13.82 0.83
N LYS A 236 11.93 -13.93 1.64
CA LYS A 236 10.84 -12.95 1.71
C LYS A 236 11.40 -11.60 2.17
N ALA A 237 10.85 -10.51 1.67
CA ALA A 237 11.25 -9.17 2.04
C ALA A 237 10.03 -8.25 2.22
N VAL A 238 10.09 -7.43 3.26
CA VAL A 238 9.27 -6.21 3.37
C VAL A 238 10.17 -5.02 3.14
N VAL A 239 9.73 -4.08 2.33
CA VAL A 239 10.60 -3.08 1.73
C VAL A 239 10.02 -1.69 1.89
N ASN A 240 10.74 -0.80 2.56
CA ASN A 240 10.41 0.62 2.57
C ASN A 240 11.11 1.33 1.41
N VAL A 241 10.34 2.03 0.58
CA VAL A 241 10.84 2.97 -0.43
C VAL A 241 10.51 4.37 0.06
N GLY A 242 11.55 5.16 0.33
CA GLY A 242 11.38 6.47 0.97
C GLY A 242 12.54 7.40 0.71
N PHE A 243 12.39 8.68 1.04
CA PHE A 243 13.47 9.66 0.90
C PHE A 243 14.51 9.52 2.02
N SER A 244 15.79 9.57 1.67
CA SER A 244 16.87 9.54 2.65
C SER A 244 16.92 10.85 3.45
N PRO A 245 16.92 10.79 4.80
CA PRO A 245 16.95 11.98 5.64
C PRO A 245 18.29 12.71 5.65
N THR A 246 19.37 12.15 5.07
CA THR A 246 20.70 12.78 5.05
C THR A 246 20.95 13.73 3.89
N PHE A 247 20.10 13.70 2.87
CA PHE A 247 20.20 14.63 1.75
C PHE A 247 19.24 15.80 2.01
N GLU A 248 19.66 16.75 2.84
CA GLU A 248 18.89 17.95 3.14
C GLU A 248 18.72 18.86 1.90
N GLU A 249 17.50 19.39 1.78
CA GLU A 249 16.96 20.58 1.07
C GLU A 249 17.28 20.85 -0.42
N ARG A 250 18.24 20.19 -1.08
CA ARG A 250 18.50 20.46 -2.52
C ARG A 250 18.20 19.33 -3.50
N ASN A 251 18.28 18.05 -3.09
CA ASN A 251 17.94 16.92 -3.97
C ASN A 251 17.76 15.61 -3.15
N PRO A 252 16.62 15.43 -2.46
CA PRO A 252 16.41 14.25 -1.63
C PRO A 252 16.36 12.98 -2.51
N GLU A 253 17.27 12.04 -2.28
CA GLU A 253 17.31 10.78 -3.01
C GLU A 253 16.43 9.73 -2.35
N LYS A 254 15.63 9.02 -3.16
CA LYS A 254 14.87 7.86 -2.68
C LYS A 254 15.82 6.68 -2.50
N ILE A 255 15.62 5.95 -1.42
CA ILE A 255 16.35 4.74 -1.05
C ILE A 255 15.39 3.58 -0.87
N ILE A 256 15.92 2.37 -1.02
CA ILE A 256 15.23 1.13 -0.70
C ILE A 256 15.84 0.57 0.59
N GLU A 257 15.01 0.36 1.60
CA GLU A 257 15.36 -0.37 2.82
C GLU A 257 14.56 -1.67 2.87
N ALA A 258 15.23 -2.81 2.68
CA ALA A 258 14.60 -4.14 2.66
C ALA A 258 14.92 -4.90 3.96
N HIS A 259 13.89 -5.30 4.70
CA HIS A 259 13.99 -6.22 5.83
C HIS A 259 13.84 -7.66 5.33
N LEU A 260 14.89 -8.46 5.49
CA LEU A 260 14.99 -9.83 4.97
C LEU A 260 14.40 -10.83 5.95
N ILE A 261 13.20 -11.33 5.65
CA ILE A 261 12.42 -12.21 6.50
C ILE A 261 12.94 -13.65 6.36
N GLY A 262 13.25 -14.30 7.48
CA GLY A 262 13.76 -15.67 7.51
C GLY A 262 15.29 -15.80 7.50
N ARG A 263 16.03 -14.68 7.42
CA ARG A 263 17.47 -14.66 7.76
C ARG A 263 17.64 -14.39 9.24
N ASP A 264 18.41 -15.24 9.93
CA ASP A 264 18.70 -15.08 11.35
C ASP A 264 19.88 -14.10 11.53
N PRO A 265 19.69 -12.93 12.20
CA PRO A 265 20.76 -11.96 12.44
C PRO A 265 21.97 -12.53 13.17
N ALA A 266 21.79 -13.55 14.01
CA ALA A 266 22.88 -14.16 14.78
C ALA A 266 23.84 -14.98 13.91
N THR A 267 23.38 -15.46 12.76
CA THR A 267 24.13 -16.37 11.88
C THR A 267 24.44 -15.75 10.51
N SER A 268 23.74 -14.69 10.11
CA SER A 268 23.81 -14.15 8.74
C SER A 268 24.99 -13.21 8.46
N GLY A 269 25.78 -12.81 9.48
CA GLY A 269 26.87 -11.84 9.32
C GLY A 269 26.42 -10.48 8.75
N ASP A 270 27.38 -9.59 8.50
CA ASP A 270 27.14 -8.38 7.72
C ASP A 270 27.39 -8.70 6.23
N PHE A 271 26.48 -8.27 5.35
CA PHE A 271 26.55 -8.51 3.90
C PHE A 271 26.67 -7.20 3.10
N TYR A 272 27.31 -6.19 3.68
CA TYR A 272 27.56 -4.92 2.99
C TYR A 272 28.50 -5.11 1.80
N GLY A 273 28.21 -4.44 0.69
CA GLY A 273 28.93 -4.58 -0.57
C GLY A 273 28.53 -5.80 -1.38
N ALA A 274 27.84 -6.78 -0.78
CA ALA A 274 27.36 -7.95 -1.49
C ALA A 274 26.34 -7.54 -2.57
N PRO A 275 26.37 -8.14 -3.77
CA PRO A 275 25.32 -7.94 -4.76
C PRO A 275 23.99 -8.45 -4.21
N MET A 276 22.91 -7.72 -4.45
CA MET A 276 21.57 -8.10 -4.08
C MET A 276 20.61 -7.91 -5.24
N ARG A 277 19.71 -8.89 -5.40
CA ARG A 277 18.54 -8.84 -6.26
C ARG A 277 17.31 -8.64 -5.41
N LEU A 278 16.43 -7.73 -5.83
CA LEU A 278 15.17 -7.44 -5.17
C LEU A 278 14.04 -7.41 -6.18
N LEU A 279 12.99 -8.19 -5.92
CA LEU A 279 11.75 -8.17 -6.70
C LEU A 279 10.62 -7.63 -5.81
N LEU A 280 10.11 -6.43 -6.12
CA LEU A 280 8.89 -5.91 -5.48
C LEU A 280 7.68 -6.44 -6.25
N ALA A 281 6.79 -7.10 -5.53
CA ALA A 281 5.63 -7.79 -6.09
C ALA A 281 4.30 -7.16 -5.69
N GLY A 282 4.23 -6.59 -4.49
CA GLY A 282 3.01 -6.00 -3.96
C GLY A 282 3.26 -4.70 -3.20
N PHE A 283 2.21 -3.91 -3.08
CA PHE A 283 2.15 -2.72 -2.25
C PHE A 283 1.36 -3.03 -0.98
N LEU A 284 1.93 -2.72 0.19
CA LEU A 284 1.32 -2.97 1.48
C LEU A 284 0.59 -1.73 1.99
N ARG A 285 1.28 -0.59 2.03
CA ARG A 285 0.73 0.69 2.52
C ARG A 285 1.65 1.87 2.14
N PRO A 286 1.17 3.12 2.13
CA PRO A 286 2.05 4.28 2.00
C PRO A 286 2.91 4.51 3.24
N GLU A 287 3.84 5.46 3.12
CA GLU A 287 4.60 5.98 4.26
C GLU A 287 3.68 6.63 5.29
N ARG A 288 4.01 6.42 6.56
CA ARG A 288 3.27 6.98 7.70
C ARG A 288 4.26 7.68 8.61
N ARG A 289 3.83 8.80 9.19
CA ARG A 289 4.55 9.45 10.29
C ARG A 289 4.14 8.78 11.60
N PHE A 290 5.10 8.49 12.46
CA PHE A 290 4.87 7.86 13.75
C PHE A 290 5.14 8.86 14.87
N ALA A 291 4.30 8.85 15.90
CA ALA A 291 4.44 9.73 17.06
C ALA A 291 5.69 9.43 17.91
N GLY A 292 6.32 8.28 17.71
CA GLY A 292 7.52 7.88 18.44
C GLY A 292 8.10 6.55 17.97
N PHE A 293 9.27 6.21 18.52
CA PHE A 293 10.00 4.98 18.20
C PHE A 293 9.21 3.69 18.49
N PRO A 294 8.44 3.56 19.60
CA PRO A 294 7.64 2.36 19.85
C PRO A 294 6.57 2.12 18.77
N GLN A 295 5.86 3.16 18.32
CA GLN A 295 4.86 3.02 17.25
C GLN A 295 5.51 2.64 15.93
N LEU A 296 6.68 3.20 15.62
CA LEU A 296 7.47 2.81 14.44
C LEU A 296 7.84 1.33 14.49
N VAL A 297 8.35 0.83 15.62
CA VAL A 297 8.73 -0.59 15.78
C VAL A 297 7.51 -1.51 15.65
N ALA A 298 6.38 -1.14 16.27
CA ALA A 298 5.13 -1.91 16.15
C ALA A 298 4.66 -1.98 14.70
N ALA A 299 4.68 -0.87 13.98
CA ALA A 299 4.31 -0.82 12.57
C ALA A 299 5.22 -1.70 11.72
N ILE A 300 6.55 -1.63 11.89
CA ILE A 300 7.48 -2.48 11.13
C ILE A 300 7.26 -3.97 11.43
N ARG A 301 7.02 -4.35 12.70
CA ARG A 301 6.72 -5.75 13.06
C ARG A 301 5.44 -6.24 12.39
N LYS A 302 4.40 -5.41 12.36
CA LYS A 302 3.16 -5.70 11.66
C LYS A 302 3.40 -5.84 10.15
N ASP A 303 4.17 -4.93 9.56
CA ASP A 303 4.51 -4.99 8.13
C ASP A 303 5.28 -6.27 7.77
N VAL A 304 6.22 -6.70 8.64
CA VAL A 304 6.93 -7.98 8.50
C VAL A 304 5.95 -9.17 8.56
N ALA A 305 5.03 -9.18 9.51
CA ALA A 305 4.05 -10.26 9.66
C ALA A 305 3.09 -10.32 8.45
N ASP A 306 2.58 -9.17 8.02
CA ASP A 306 1.68 -9.07 6.86
C ASP A 306 2.40 -9.48 5.57
N ALA A 307 3.63 -9.04 5.36
CA ALA A 307 4.45 -9.44 4.21
C ALA A 307 4.75 -10.94 4.22
N ALA A 308 5.10 -11.50 5.38
CA ALA A 308 5.39 -12.91 5.51
C ALA A 308 4.19 -13.78 5.12
N ALA A 309 2.99 -13.41 5.60
CA ALA A 309 1.74 -14.09 5.28
C ALA A 309 1.35 -13.91 3.81
N ALA A 310 1.46 -12.70 3.27
CA ALA A 310 1.16 -12.40 1.87
C ALA A 310 2.00 -13.25 0.91
N LEU A 311 3.31 -13.34 1.17
CA LEU A 311 4.27 -14.05 0.32
C LEU A 311 4.14 -15.59 0.39
N ASP A 312 3.30 -16.14 1.26
CA ASP A 312 2.91 -17.57 1.25
C ASP A 312 1.71 -17.87 0.34
N THR A 313 1.04 -16.83 -0.16
CA THR A 313 -0.16 -16.95 -1.01
C THR A 313 0.17 -16.75 -2.49
N GLU A 314 -0.65 -17.31 -3.38
CA GLU A 314 -0.54 -17.01 -4.81
C GLU A 314 -1.08 -15.60 -5.13
N PRO A 315 -0.52 -14.90 -6.13
CA PRO A 315 0.59 -15.32 -6.99
C PRO A 315 1.98 -15.06 -6.39
N TYR A 316 2.06 -14.44 -5.20
CA TYR A 316 3.33 -13.99 -4.61
C TYR A 316 4.31 -15.13 -4.34
N ARG A 317 3.81 -16.28 -3.89
CA ARG A 317 4.62 -17.47 -3.60
C ARG A 317 5.40 -17.94 -4.81
N ALA A 318 4.78 -18.01 -5.98
CA ALA A 318 5.43 -18.43 -7.22
C ALA A 318 6.59 -17.51 -7.62
N LEU A 319 6.59 -16.24 -7.21
CA LEU A 319 7.63 -15.27 -7.55
C LEU A 319 8.98 -15.56 -6.86
N ALA A 320 9.02 -16.45 -5.87
CA ALA A 320 10.28 -16.96 -5.33
C ALA A 320 11.15 -17.67 -6.40
N GLU A 321 10.50 -18.21 -7.42
CA GLU A 321 11.13 -18.92 -8.54
C GLU A 321 11.19 -18.05 -9.82
N HIS A 322 10.92 -16.74 -9.71
CA HIS A 322 10.93 -15.84 -10.85
C HIS A 322 12.28 -15.84 -11.57
N ALA A 323 12.25 -15.82 -12.91
CA ALA A 323 13.44 -15.94 -13.76
C ALA A 323 14.54 -14.92 -13.44
N PHE A 324 14.17 -13.75 -12.90
CA PHE A 324 15.10 -12.73 -12.41
C PHE A 324 16.15 -13.28 -11.42
N PHE A 325 15.79 -14.24 -10.56
CA PHE A 325 16.72 -14.83 -9.60
C PHE A 325 17.63 -15.92 -10.22
N ALA A 326 17.29 -16.43 -11.41
CA ALA A 326 18.07 -17.44 -12.12
C ALA A 326 19.05 -16.84 -13.15
N LEU A 327 18.94 -15.54 -13.47
CA LEU A 327 19.84 -14.87 -14.41
C LEU A 327 21.31 -14.91 -13.92
N PRO A 328 22.31 -14.95 -14.81
CA PRO A 328 23.71 -14.83 -14.41
C PRO A 328 23.96 -13.50 -13.68
N GLY A 329 24.69 -13.53 -12.56
CA GLY A 329 25.03 -12.33 -11.78
C GLY A 329 26.01 -11.39 -12.49
N GLY A 330 26.22 -10.20 -11.92
CA GLY A 330 27.22 -9.23 -12.40
C GLY A 330 26.69 -8.19 -13.40
N ALA A 331 27.57 -7.68 -14.27
CA ALA A 331 27.33 -6.53 -15.15
C ALA A 331 26.22 -6.72 -16.22
N ALA A 332 25.68 -7.93 -16.37
CA ALA A 332 24.61 -8.24 -17.31
C ALA A 332 23.19 -8.02 -16.72
N LEU A 333 23.06 -7.87 -15.40
CA LEU A 333 21.77 -7.59 -14.77
C LEU A 333 21.46 -6.10 -14.81
N PRO A 334 20.29 -5.70 -15.34
CA PRO A 334 19.88 -4.31 -15.27
C PRO A 334 19.67 -3.91 -13.80
N ALA A 335 20.21 -2.77 -13.40
CA ALA A 335 20.03 -2.22 -12.05
C ALA A 335 18.55 -1.95 -11.71
N TRP A 336 17.72 -1.75 -12.74
CA TRP A 336 16.28 -1.55 -12.62
C TRP A 336 15.55 -2.10 -13.85
N ARG A 337 14.43 -2.78 -13.62
CA ARG A 337 13.51 -3.22 -14.67
C ARG A 337 12.09 -3.37 -14.13
N ARG A 338 11.09 -3.03 -14.94
CA ARG A 338 9.68 -3.39 -14.70
C ARG A 338 9.29 -4.62 -15.53
N VAL A 339 8.55 -5.53 -14.92
CA VAL A 339 8.06 -6.77 -15.54
C VAL A 339 6.56 -6.88 -15.27
N PRO A 340 5.71 -6.95 -16.31
CA PRO A 340 4.27 -7.07 -16.13
C PRO A 340 3.86 -8.29 -15.29
N SER A 341 2.89 -8.13 -14.40
CA SER A 341 2.40 -9.20 -13.51
C SER A 341 1.65 -10.31 -14.25
N ASP A 342 1.07 -9.97 -15.40
CA ASP A 342 0.13 -10.83 -16.12
C ASP A 342 0.80 -11.53 -17.33
N GLY A 343 2.12 -11.39 -17.50
CA GLY A 343 2.90 -12.04 -18.56
C GLY A 343 2.81 -11.40 -19.95
N GLU A 344 1.92 -10.42 -20.17
CA GLU A 344 1.88 -9.64 -21.41
C GLU A 344 2.86 -8.46 -21.34
N ALA A 345 3.77 -8.35 -22.32
CA ALA A 345 4.74 -7.25 -22.40
C ALA A 345 4.02 -5.89 -22.36
N GLY A 346 4.34 -5.08 -21.34
CA GLY A 346 3.78 -3.74 -21.18
C GLY A 346 4.23 -2.82 -22.30
N ASP A 347 3.28 -2.06 -22.83
CA ASP A 347 3.40 -1.10 -23.95
C ASP A 347 4.32 0.12 -23.69
N ASP A 348 5.13 0.11 -22.61
CA ASP A 348 6.02 1.21 -22.24
C ASP A 348 7.47 0.97 -22.72
N ALA A 349 7.65 0.63 -24.00
CA ALA A 349 8.94 0.85 -24.65
C ALA A 349 9.03 2.36 -25.01
N PRO A 350 10.10 3.08 -24.60
CA PRO A 350 10.29 4.43 -25.09
C PRO A 350 10.44 4.37 -26.62
N ALA A 351 9.61 5.12 -27.34
CA ALA A 351 9.78 5.32 -28.77
C ALA A 351 11.22 5.79 -29.03
N GLN A 352 11.92 5.05 -29.89
CA GLN A 352 13.26 5.39 -30.36
C GLN A 352 13.26 6.69 -31.16
#